data_AF-A0A936WHL3-F1
#
_entry.id   AF-A0A936WHL3-F1
#
_cell.length_a   1.000
_cell.length_b   1.000
_cell.length_c   1.000
_cell.angle_alpha   90.00
_cell.angle_beta   90.00
_cell.angle_gamma   90.00
#
_symmetry.space_group_name_H-M   'P 1'
#
loop_
_entity.id
_entity.type
_entity.pdbx_description
1 polymer ?
#
loop_
_entity_poly.entity_id
_entity_poly.type
_entity_poly.pdbx_seq_one_letter_code
_entity_poly.pdbx_strand_id
1 'polypeptide(L)'
;MSGGFSLQPGSLSSSHVLGISVRGEDESNYTVVKHAIFFCLLLFCATSQAATPFTVTDASGTQVVFATPPQRIISLAPNLTELAYAAGMGNHMVAVTAYSDYPQQAKQLPQVGDVFRLDWERLVALKPDLVLAWGSSFSSRDRATFEKLKLKVLVLEPRRLDDIPKVLRLLGRVASTESEPKLLRTPSCNSLIPCADNMLGALRCAPIFK
;
A
#
# COMPACT_ATOMS: atom_id res chain seq x y z
N MET A 1 6.73 81.31 38.12
CA MET A 1 7.83 81.35 39.10
C MET A 1 8.78 80.22 38.70
N SER A 2 9.75 80.51 37.85
CA SER A 2 11.15 80.86 38.23
C SER A 2 11.85 79.65 38.88
N GLY A 3 12.89 79.06 38.31
CA GLY A 3 13.71 79.48 37.19
C GLY A 3 14.59 78.35 36.67
N GLY A 4 15.31 78.66 35.60
CA GLY A 4 16.31 77.78 35.04
C GLY A 4 17.64 77.84 35.79
N PHE A 5 18.49 76.85 35.51
CA PHE A 5 19.93 77.04 35.52
C PHE A 5 20.57 76.24 34.40
N SER A 6 21.46 76.93 33.71
CA SER A 6 22.25 76.55 32.55
C SER A 6 23.38 75.58 32.95
N LEU A 7 23.84 74.72 32.04
CA LEU A 7 25.22 74.74 31.50
C LEU A 7 25.50 73.55 30.56
N GLN A 8 26.47 73.81 29.69
CA GLN A 8 26.83 73.23 28.39
C GLN A 8 27.68 71.93 28.45
N PRO A 9 28.17 71.37 27.30
CA PRO A 9 28.21 69.93 27.00
C PRO A 9 29.55 69.25 27.31
N GLY A 10 29.56 67.90 27.33
CA GLY A 10 30.78 67.13 27.51
C GLY A 10 30.67 65.67 27.07
N SER A 11 31.33 65.40 25.93
CA SER A 11 32.08 64.17 25.60
C SER A 11 31.42 62.79 25.75
N LEU A 12 31.24 62.17 24.57
CA LEU A 12 31.55 60.76 24.27
C LEU A 12 32.36 60.03 25.35
N SER A 13 31.83 58.93 25.89
CA SER A 13 32.64 57.72 26.08
C SER A 13 31.80 56.50 26.45
N SER A 14 31.99 55.45 25.66
CA SER A 14 32.03 54.06 26.08
C SER A 14 30.72 53.39 26.56
N SER A 15 30.11 52.74 25.57
CA SER A 15 29.33 51.51 25.65
C SER A 15 29.85 50.55 26.73
N HIS A 16 29.09 50.34 27.80
CA HIS A 16 29.19 49.13 28.61
C HIS A 16 28.47 48.00 27.88
N VAL A 17 29.16 47.38 26.93
CA VAL A 17 28.80 46.04 26.45
C VAL A 17 29.28 45.06 27.51
N LEU A 18 28.32 44.30 28.06
CA LEU A 18 28.56 43.20 28.97
C LEU A 18 29.53 42.21 28.31
N GLY A 19 30.75 42.13 28.85
CA GLY A 19 31.80 41.24 28.36
C GLY A 19 31.44 39.79 28.64
N ILE A 20 30.96 39.08 27.62
CA ILE A 20 31.11 37.62 27.53
C ILE A 20 32.49 37.40 26.92
N SER A 21 33.48 37.15 27.77
CA SER A 21 34.81 36.72 27.33
C SER A 21 34.70 35.30 26.77
N VAL A 22 34.42 35.20 25.46
CA VAL A 22 34.66 33.96 24.71
C VAL A 22 36.15 33.88 24.47
N ARG A 23 36.82 33.13 25.34
CA ARG A 23 38.24 32.82 25.27
C ARG A 23 38.47 31.94 24.04
N GLY A 24 39.16 32.51 23.04
CA GLY A 24 40.11 31.88 22.13
C GLY A 24 39.78 30.53 21.48
N GLU A 25 39.66 30.58 20.16
CA GLU A 25 40.08 29.55 19.19
C GLU A 25 39.24 28.28 19.09
N ASP A 26 38.19 28.31 18.24
CA ASP A 26 37.85 27.15 17.41
C ASP A 26 36.98 27.51 16.18
N GLU A 27 37.60 28.07 15.13
CA GLU A 27 36.98 28.26 13.81
C GLU A 27 36.58 26.92 13.13
N SER A 28 37.08 25.79 13.61
CA SER A 28 36.87 24.46 13.00
C SER A 28 35.47 23.91 13.29
N ASN A 29 34.98 24.12 14.52
CA ASN A 29 33.72 23.52 14.97
C ASN A 29 32.46 24.16 14.37
N TYR A 30 32.47 25.46 14.05
CA TYR A 30 31.32 26.14 13.43
C TYR A 30 31.05 25.67 12.00
N THR A 31 32.11 25.29 11.26
CA THR A 31 32.02 24.80 9.88
C THR A 31 31.45 23.39 9.86
N VAL A 32 31.87 22.51 10.77
CA VAL A 32 31.37 21.12 10.86
C VAL A 32 29.89 21.07 11.24
N VAL A 33 29.45 21.87 12.23
CA VAL A 33 28.05 21.91 12.67
C VAL A 33 27.13 22.49 11.59
N LYS A 34 27.58 23.52 10.86
CA LYS A 34 26.82 24.14 9.76
C LYS A 34 26.65 23.19 8.57
N HIS A 35 27.69 22.43 8.22
CA HIS A 35 27.61 21.41 7.17
C HIS A 35 26.79 20.19 7.61
N ALA A 36 26.86 19.78 8.87
CA ALA A 36 26.04 18.69 9.42
C ALA A 36 24.54 19.03 9.39
N ILE A 37 24.16 20.27 9.75
CA ILE A 37 22.77 20.74 9.69
C ILE A 37 22.29 20.88 8.24
N PHE A 38 23.14 21.38 7.33
CA PHE A 38 22.81 21.50 5.90
C PHE A 38 22.67 20.13 5.22
N PHE A 39 23.52 19.16 5.59
CA PHE A 39 23.46 17.78 5.11
C PHE A 39 22.23 17.04 5.67
N CYS A 40 21.87 17.28 6.93
CA CYS A 40 20.68 16.71 7.55
C CYS A 40 19.36 17.31 6.99
N LEU A 41 19.35 18.61 6.66
CA LEU A 41 18.22 19.28 5.98
C LEU A 41 18.07 18.88 4.51
N LEU A 42 19.18 18.63 3.79
CA LEU A 42 19.14 18.10 2.42
C LEU A 42 18.69 16.63 2.37
N LEU A 43 18.99 15.83 3.41
CA LEU A 43 18.54 14.44 3.51
C LEU A 43 17.06 14.30 3.87
N PHE A 44 16.46 15.25 4.59
CA PHE A 44 15.06 15.16 5.04
C PHE A 44 14.01 15.50 3.95
N CYS A 45 14.41 16.15 2.86
CA CYS A 45 13.47 16.64 1.83
C CYS A 45 13.26 15.66 0.65
N ALA A 46 14.05 14.58 0.55
CA ALA A 46 14.14 13.79 -0.68
C ALA A 46 13.13 12.63 -0.85
N THR A 47 12.20 12.38 0.09
CA THR A 47 11.42 11.12 0.07
C THR A 47 9.93 11.26 0.37
N SER A 48 9.21 12.15 -0.33
CA SER A 48 7.74 12.11 -0.38
C SER A 48 7.27 11.81 -1.80
N GLN A 49 7.43 10.56 -2.23
CA GLN A 49 6.79 10.06 -3.46
C GLN A 49 5.32 9.77 -3.14
N ALA A 50 4.43 10.72 -3.40
CA ALA A 50 2.99 10.46 -3.32
C ALA A 50 2.61 9.45 -4.42
N ALA A 51 1.99 8.33 -4.03
CA ALA A 51 1.44 7.37 -4.99
C ALA A 51 0.34 8.06 -5.82
N THR A 52 0.41 7.93 -7.14
CA THR A 52 -0.65 8.45 -8.02
C THR A 52 -1.87 7.55 -7.90
N PRO A 53 -3.08 8.12 -7.73
CA PRO A 53 -4.28 7.31 -7.68
C PRO A 53 -4.46 6.57 -9.01
N PHE A 54 -4.84 5.30 -8.94
CA PHE A 54 -5.13 4.48 -10.10
C PHE A 54 -6.54 3.92 -10.04
N THR A 55 -7.11 3.67 -11.21
CA THR A 55 -8.48 3.15 -11.35
C THR A 55 -8.45 1.80 -12.02
N VAL A 56 -9.30 0.90 -11.54
CA VAL A 56 -9.50 -0.44 -12.08
C VAL A 56 -10.98 -0.63 -12.37
N THR A 57 -11.32 -1.18 -13.53
CA THR A 57 -12.69 -1.58 -13.85
C THR A 57 -12.90 -3.03 -13.43
N ASP A 58 -13.94 -3.26 -12.63
CA ASP A 58 -14.29 -4.58 -12.13
C ASP A 58 -15.18 -5.37 -13.12
N ALA A 59 -15.48 -6.63 -12.82
CA ALA A 59 -16.31 -7.48 -13.68
C ALA A 59 -17.77 -7.01 -13.80
N SER A 60 -18.24 -6.13 -12.91
CA SER A 60 -19.55 -5.49 -12.98
C SER A 60 -19.55 -4.19 -13.80
N GLY A 61 -18.41 -3.78 -14.36
CA GLY A 61 -18.23 -2.52 -15.07
C GLY A 61 -18.06 -1.31 -14.16
N THR A 62 -17.91 -1.53 -12.85
CA THR A 62 -17.73 -0.45 -11.87
C THR A 62 -16.27 -0.01 -11.85
N GLN A 63 -16.02 1.29 -11.85
CA GLN A 63 -14.68 1.85 -11.66
C GLN A 63 -14.36 1.95 -10.17
N VAL A 64 -13.30 1.26 -9.75
CA VAL A 64 -12.80 1.24 -8.38
C VAL A 64 -11.50 2.03 -8.33
N VAL A 65 -11.48 3.10 -7.54
CA VAL A 65 -10.34 4.02 -7.42
C VAL A 65 -9.50 3.68 -6.19
N PHE A 66 -8.18 3.64 -6.35
CA PHE A 66 -7.20 3.36 -5.31
C PHE A 66 -6.21 4.52 -5.23
N ALA A 67 -6.13 5.18 -4.08
CA ALA A 67 -5.08 6.17 -3.82
C ALA A 67 -3.74 5.50 -3.48
N THR A 68 -3.82 4.37 -2.77
CA THR A 68 -2.69 3.52 -2.42
C THR A 68 -3.10 2.05 -2.54
N PRO A 69 -2.13 1.12 -2.61
CA PRO A 69 -2.40 -0.31 -2.55
C PRO A 69 -3.11 -0.70 -1.24
N PRO A 70 -4.12 -1.59 -1.29
CA PRO A 70 -4.85 -2.02 -0.11
C PRO A 70 -3.96 -2.83 0.83
N GLN A 71 -4.12 -2.59 2.13
CA GLN A 71 -3.35 -3.20 3.20
C GLN A 71 -4.19 -4.17 4.04
N ARG A 72 -5.52 -4.11 3.95
CA ARG A 72 -6.46 -4.90 4.75
C ARG A 72 -7.54 -5.49 3.85
N ILE A 73 -7.25 -6.66 3.31
CA ILE A 73 -8.05 -7.31 2.28
C ILE A 73 -8.87 -8.44 2.89
N ILE A 74 -10.14 -8.51 2.49
CA ILE A 74 -11.03 -9.63 2.78
C ILE A 74 -11.42 -10.32 1.47
N SER A 75 -11.35 -11.64 1.44
CA SER A 75 -11.86 -12.44 0.31
C SER A 75 -13.18 -13.09 0.68
N LEU A 76 -14.20 -12.93 -0.17
CA LEU A 76 -15.53 -13.49 0.06
C LEU A 76 -15.78 -14.82 -0.65
N ALA A 77 -14.77 -15.42 -1.29
CA ALA A 77 -14.90 -16.73 -1.90
C ALA A 77 -13.59 -17.53 -1.87
N PRO A 78 -13.65 -18.88 -1.71
CA PRO A 78 -12.45 -19.72 -1.69
C PRO A 78 -11.55 -19.54 -2.91
N ASN A 79 -12.12 -19.57 -4.11
CA ASN A 79 -11.40 -19.37 -5.36
C ASN A 79 -10.74 -17.97 -5.46
N LEU A 80 -11.38 -16.92 -4.94
CA LEU A 80 -10.78 -15.58 -4.89
C LEU A 80 -9.63 -15.51 -3.89
N THR A 81 -9.72 -16.24 -2.78
CA THR A 81 -8.63 -16.34 -1.82
C THR A 81 -7.39 -16.88 -2.52
N GLU A 82 -7.51 -17.98 -3.26
CA GLU A 82 -6.38 -18.56 -3.99
C GLU A 82 -5.79 -17.59 -5.02
N LEU A 83 -6.63 -16.92 -5.81
CA LEU A 83 -6.20 -15.93 -6.80
C LEU A 83 -5.49 -14.73 -6.16
N ALA A 84 -5.97 -14.25 -5.01
CA ALA A 84 -5.35 -13.15 -4.28
C ALA A 84 -3.96 -13.53 -3.75
N TYR A 85 -3.83 -14.72 -3.15
CA TYR A 85 -2.53 -15.23 -2.71
C TYR A 85 -1.56 -15.44 -3.88
N ALA A 86 -2.04 -16.00 -4.99
CA ALA A 86 -1.28 -16.14 -6.23
C ALA A 86 -0.79 -14.80 -6.81
N ALA A 87 -1.61 -13.75 -6.67
CA ALA A 87 -1.29 -12.39 -7.06
C ALA A 87 -0.37 -11.66 -6.07
N GLY A 88 0.06 -12.30 -4.97
CA GLY A 88 0.97 -11.71 -4.00
C GLY A 88 0.29 -10.87 -2.90
N MET A 89 -1.04 -10.92 -2.79
CA MET A 89 -1.81 -10.16 -1.80
C MET A 89 -1.86 -10.82 -0.41
N GLY A 90 -1.30 -12.02 -0.26
CA GLY A 90 -1.43 -12.84 0.94
C GLY A 90 -1.03 -12.13 2.25
N ASN A 91 0.00 -11.28 2.21
CA ASN A 91 0.46 -10.55 3.40
C ASN A 91 -0.53 -9.47 3.89
N HIS A 92 -1.47 -9.07 3.04
CA HIS A 92 -2.46 -8.05 3.32
C HIS A 92 -3.85 -8.67 3.60
N MET A 93 -3.97 -10.00 3.53
CA MET A 93 -5.21 -10.71 3.82
C MET A 93 -5.50 -10.73 5.32
N VAL A 94 -6.63 -10.16 5.73
CA VAL A 94 -7.04 -10.08 7.15
C VAL A 94 -8.20 -11.01 7.48
N ALA A 95 -8.97 -11.46 6.49
CA ALA A 95 -10.09 -12.38 6.68
C ALA A 95 -10.47 -13.08 5.36
N VAL A 96 -11.17 -14.21 5.49
CA VAL A 96 -11.70 -15.00 4.38
C VAL A 96 -13.13 -15.45 4.68
N THR A 97 -13.84 -16.01 3.71
CA THR A 97 -15.06 -16.78 3.97
C THR A 97 -14.74 -18.23 4.31
N ALA A 98 -15.73 -18.93 4.89
CA ALA A 98 -15.68 -20.36 5.14
C ALA A 98 -15.24 -21.13 3.88
N TYR A 99 -14.57 -22.26 4.11
CA TYR A 99 -14.01 -23.13 3.06
C TYR A 99 -12.83 -22.53 2.27
N SER A 100 -12.37 -21.31 2.58
CA SER A 100 -11.14 -20.75 2.01
C SER A 100 -9.92 -21.34 2.70
N ASP A 101 -9.55 -22.55 2.29
CA ASP A 101 -8.58 -23.37 3.01
C ASP A 101 -7.22 -23.50 2.29
N TYR A 102 -7.07 -22.86 1.13
CA TYR A 102 -5.80 -22.77 0.41
C TYR A 102 -5.41 -21.31 0.14
N PRO A 103 -4.11 -20.95 0.27
CA PRO A 103 -3.02 -21.76 0.83
C PRO A 103 -3.15 -21.94 2.36
N GLN A 104 -2.27 -22.73 2.99
CA GLN A 104 -2.36 -23.01 4.44
C GLN A 104 -2.44 -21.76 5.33
N GLN A 105 -1.85 -20.65 4.90
CA GLN A 105 -1.95 -19.35 5.56
C GLN A 105 -3.40 -18.85 5.63
N ALA A 106 -4.23 -19.12 4.62
CA ALA A 106 -5.64 -18.72 4.61
C ALA A 106 -6.45 -19.44 5.70
N LYS A 107 -6.12 -20.69 6.04
CA LYS A 107 -6.80 -21.44 7.12
C LYS A 107 -6.70 -20.78 8.48
N GLN A 108 -5.66 -19.97 8.69
CA GLN A 108 -5.39 -19.30 9.97
C GLN A 108 -6.14 -17.98 10.09
N LEU A 109 -6.71 -17.47 8.99
CA LEU A 109 -7.41 -16.20 8.98
C LEU A 109 -8.81 -16.33 9.58
N PRO A 110 -9.30 -15.28 10.26
CA PRO A 110 -10.66 -15.26 10.76
C PRO A 110 -11.66 -15.35 9.60
N GLN A 111 -12.75 -16.09 9.84
CA GLN A 111 -13.84 -16.25 8.87
C GLN A 111 -14.90 -15.16 9.08
N VAL A 112 -15.36 -14.52 8.00
CA VAL A 112 -16.37 -13.43 8.01
C VAL A 112 -17.71 -13.84 7.41
N GLY A 113 -18.01 -15.14 7.43
CA GLY A 113 -19.23 -15.72 6.87
C GLY A 113 -18.93 -16.84 5.90
N ASP A 114 -19.94 -17.23 5.14
CA ASP A 114 -19.89 -18.29 4.14
C ASP A 114 -20.54 -17.83 2.81
N VAL A 115 -20.78 -18.79 1.90
CA VAL A 115 -21.39 -18.54 0.59
C VAL A 115 -22.85 -18.06 0.67
N PHE A 116 -23.54 -18.32 1.78
CA PHE A 116 -24.95 -18.00 1.96
C PHE A 116 -25.16 -16.71 2.75
N ARG A 117 -24.28 -16.42 3.72
CA ARG A 117 -24.43 -15.27 4.61
C ARG A 117 -23.08 -14.72 5.07
N LEU A 118 -22.95 -13.40 4.97
CA LEU A 118 -21.86 -12.62 5.54
C LEU A 118 -22.14 -12.22 6.99
N ASP A 119 -21.09 -12.22 7.81
CA ASP A 119 -21.07 -11.62 9.13
C ASP A 119 -20.61 -10.16 9.00
N TRP A 120 -21.59 -9.26 8.87
CA TRP A 120 -21.35 -7.83 8.67
C TRP A 120 -20.65 -7.16 9.85
N GLU A 121 -20.97 -7.57 11.08
CA GLU A 121 -20.38 -7.00 12.29
C GLU A 121 -18.88 -7.30 12.31
N ARG A 122 -18.52 -8.57 12.07
CA ARG A 122 -17.13 -8.99 12.01
C ARG A 122 -16.39 -8.38 10.83
N LEU A 123 -17.03 -8.32 9.65
CA LEU A 123 -16.44 -7.73 8.46
C LEU A 123 -16.08 -6.26 8.68
N VAL A 124 -16.99 -5.46 9.24
CA VAL A 124 -16.75 -4.03 9.50
C VAL A 124 -15.76 -3.82 10.65
N ALA A 125 -15.80 -4.67 11.69
CA ALA A 125 -14.86 -4.59 12.81
C ALA A 125 -13.39 -4.76 12.37
N LEU A 126 -13.16 -5.52 11.30
CA LEU A 126 -11.83 -5.70 10.71
C LEU A 126 -11.35 -4.50 9.89
N LYS A 127 -12.17 -3.47 9.66
CA LYS A 127 -11.81 -2.25 8.92
C LYS A 127 -11.06 -2.55 7.61
N PRO A 128 -11.64 -3.32 6.69
CA PRO A 128 -11.01 -3.62 5.42
C PRO A 128 -10.95 -2.36 4.55
N ASP A 129 -9.89 -2.23 3.76
CA ASP A 129 -9.78 -1.19 2.72
C ASP A 129 -10.06 -1.74 1.32
N LEU A 130 -10.15 -3.07 1.18
CA LEU A 130 -10.64 -3.76 -0.01
C LEU A 130 -11.34 -5.08 0.36
N VAL A 131 -12.48 -5.33 -0.29
CA VAL A 131 -13.13 -6.64 -0.28
C VAL A 131 -13.21 -7.21 -1.69
N LEU A 132 -12.81 -8.48 -1.84
CA LEU A 132 -12.92 -9.22 -3.10
C LEU A 132 -14.21 -10.03 -3.10
N ALA A 133 -15.05 -9.84 -4.11
CA ALA A 133 -16.35 -10.50 -4.23
C ALA A 133 -16.48 -11.26 -5.55
N TRP A 134 -17.08 -12.45 -5.48
CA TRP A 134 -17.38 -13.25 -6.66
C TRP A 134 -18.73 -12.79 -7.23
N GLY A 135 -18.75 -12.35 -8.49
CA GLY A 135 -19.89 -11.68 -9.09
C GLY A 135 -21.21 -12.46 -9.00
N SER A 136 -21.20 -13.77 -9.23
CA SER A 136 -22.43 -14.59 -9.17
C SER A 136 -22.93 -14.85 -7.75
N SER A 137 -22.07 -14.76 -6.74
CA SER A 137 -22.42 -14.92 -5.31
C SER A 137 -22.67 -13.58 -4.61
N PHE A 138 -22.32 -12.45 -5.25
CA PHE A 138 -22.44 -11.13 -4.66
C PHE A 138 -23.81 -10.51 -4.97
N SER A 139 -24.77 -10.74 -4.08
CA SER A 139 -26.17 -10.36 -4.28
C SER A 139 -26.37 -8.84 -4.34
N SER A 140 -27.48 -8.40 -4.94
CA SER A 140 -27.87 -6.99 -4.93
C SER A 140 -28.07 -6.43 -3.52
N ARG A 141 -28.47 -7.28 -2.56
CA ARG A 141 -28.58 -6.93 -1.14
C ARG A 141 -27.21 -6.65 -0.54
N ASP A 142 -26.22 -7.48 -0.83
CA ASP A 142 -24.86 -7.30 -0.32
C ASP A 142 -24.25 -6.04 -0.93
N ARG A 143 -24.39 -5.83 -2.25
CA ARG A 143 -23.98 -4.60 -2.95
C ARG A 143 -24.52 -3.34 -2.26
N ALA A 144 -25.84 -3.28 -2.04
CA ALA A 144 -26.47 -2.14 -1.38
C ALA A 144 -25.96 -1.92 0.05
N THR A 145 -25.57 -3.00 0.75
CA THR A 145 -25.00 -2.91 2.09
C THR A 145 -23.56 -2.37 2.04
N PHE A 146 -22.73 -2.86 1.12
CA PHE A 146 -21.38 -2.33 0.87
C PHE A 146 -21.40 -0.84 0.53
N GLU A 147 -22.32 -0.39 -0.32
CA GLU A 147 -22.51 1.03 -0.66
C GLU A 147 -22.88 1.87 0.56
N LYS A 148 -23.84 1.42 1.38
CA LYS A 148 -24.25 2.11 2.62
C LYS A 148 -23.11 2.23 3.62
N LEU A 149 -22.31 1.18 3.74
CA LEU A 149 -21.15 1.13 4.65
C LEU A 149 -19.91 1.80 4.06
N LYS A 150 -19.98 2.29 2.81
CA LYS A 150 -18.86 2.90 2.07
C LYS A 150 -17.63 1.99 2.02
N LEU A 151 -17.86 0.68 1.97
CA LEU A 151 -16.82 -0.32 1.84
C LEU A 151 -16.45 -0.49 0.37
N LYS A 152 -15.15 -0.49 0.10
CA LYS A 152 -14.64 -0.70 -1.25
C LYS A 152 -14.70 -2.19 -1.59
N VAL A 153 -15.37 -2.51 -2.69
CA VAL A 153 -15.47 -3.88 -3.22
C VAL A 153 -14.93 -3.93 -4.64
N LEU A 154 -14.19 -5.00 -4.95
CA LEU A 154 -13.74 -5.33 -6.30
C LEU A 154 -14.39 -6.66 -6.71
N VAL A 155 -15.29 -6.58 -7.70
CA VAL A 155 -16.01 -7.76 -8.19
C VAL A 155 -15.22 -8.45 -9.29
N LEU A 156 -15.00 -9.74 -9.14
CA LEU A 156 -14.26 -10.59 -10.10
C LEU A 156 -15.14 -11.77 -10.53
N GLU A 157 -15.12 -12.07 -11.82
CA GLU A 157 -15.88 -13.19 -12.41
C GLU A 157 -15.18 -13.71 -13.69
N PRO A 158 -13.96 -14.29 -13.60
CA PRO A 158 -13.37 -14.99 -14.74
C PRO A 158 -14.28 -16.15 -15.16
N ARG A 159 -14.73 -16.16 -16.41
CA ARG A 159 -15.65 -17.19 -16.95
C ARG A 159 -14.95 -18.23 -17.81
N ARG A 160 -13.73 -17.93 -18.25
CA ARG A 160 -12.90 -18.81 -19.09
C ARG A 160 -11.51 -18.93 -18.48
N LEU A 161 -10.81 -20.02 -18.79
CA LEU A 161 -9.42 -20.22 -18.35
C LEU A 161 -8.51 -19.07 -18.81
N ASP A 162 -8.75 -18.55 -20.02
CA ASP A 162 -8.00 -17.40 -20.57
C ASP A 162 -8.20 -16.08 -19.80
N ASP A 163 -9.20 -16.01 -18.91
CA ASP A 163 -9.44 -14.85 -18.06
C ASP A 163 -8.58 -14.88 -16.79
N ILE A 164 -8.11 -16.05 -16.36
CA ILE A 164 -7.30 -16.21 -15.14
C ILE A 164 -6.04 -15.31 -15.19
N PRO A 165 -5.23 -15.31 -16.27
CA PRO A 165 -4.06 -14.43 -16.35
C PRO A 165 -4.43 -12.94 -16.35
N LYS A 166 -5.62 -12.57 -16.82
CA LYS A 166 -6.08 -11.17 -16.80
C LYS A 166 -6.42 -10.76 -15.37
N VAL A 167 -7.15 -11.61 -14.64
CA VAL A 167 -7.51 -11.39 -13.23
C VAL A 167 -6.26 -11.33 -12.36
N LEU A 168 -5.30 -12.24 -12.55
CA LEU A 168 -4.04 -12.22 -11.80
C LEU A 168 -3.24 -10.93 -12.04
N ARG A 169 -3.15 -10.44 -13.28
CA ARG A 169 -2.50 -9.16 -13.59
C ARG A 169 -3.23 -7.97 -12.98
N LEU A 170 -4.55 -8.00 -12.99
CA LEU A 170 -5.39 -6.96 -12.39
C LEU A 170 -5.19 -6.92 -10.86
N LEU A 171 -5.24 -8.06 -10.20
CA LEU A 171 -4.97 -8.18 -8.77
C LEU A 171 -3.52 -7.79 -8.42
N GLY A 172 -2.53 -8.19 -9.22
CA GLY A 172 -1.14 -7.81 -9.03
C GLY A 172 -0.92 -6.29 -9.14
N ARG A 173 -1.62 -5.63 -10.08
CA ARG A 173 -1.62 -4.17 -10.17
C ARG A 173 -2.23 -3.52 -8.93
N VAL A 174 -3.35 -4.04 -8.44
CA VAL A 174 -4.00 -3.53 -7.22
C VAL A 174 -3.08 -3.68 -6.01
N ALA A 175 -2.36 -4.79 -5.92
CA ALA A 175 -1.40 -5.07 -4.85
C ALA A 175 -0.12 -4.23 -4.91
N SER A 176 0.09 -3.45 -5.99
CA SER A 176 1.40 -2.85 -6.35
C SER A 176 2.55 -3.85 -6.34
N THR A 177 2.26 -5.12 -6.59
CA THR A 177 3.27 -6.07 -6.98
C THR A 177 3.52 -5.83 -8.47
N GLU A 178 4.39 -4.87 -8.80
CA GLU A 178 4.84 -4.67 -10.19
C GLU A 178 5.58 -5.90 -10.74
N SER A 179 6.01 -6.81 -9.86
CA SER A 179 6.47 -8.13 -10.27
C SER A 179 5.29 -9.00 -10.70
N GLU A 180 5.40 -9.58 -11.89
CA GLU A 180 4.51 -10.61 -12.43
C GLU A 180 4.00 -11.56 -11.31
N PRO A 181 2.67 -11.83 -11.24
CA PRO A 181 2.07 -12.70 -10.21
C PRO A 181 2.86 -13.99 -10.01
N LYS A 182 2.93 -14.52 -8.79
CA LYS A 182 3.78 -15.69 -8.48
C LYS A 182 3.51 -16.88 -9.41
N LEU A 183 2.26 -17.04 -9.88
CA LEU A 183 1.86 -18.07 -10.84
C LEU A 183 2.19 -17.75 -12.30
N LEU A 184 2.35 -16.48 -12.65
CA LEU A 184 2.71 -16.03 -13.99
C LEU A 184 4.21 -15.82 -14.16
N ARG A 185 4.99 -15.88 -13.08
CA ARG A 185 6.45 -15.99 -13.15
C ARG A 185 6.82 -17.26 -13.88
N THR A 186 6.98 -17.14 -15.20
CA THR A 186 7.68 -18.16 -15.96
C THR A 186 9.10 -18.24 -15.38
N PRO A 187 9.61 -19.43 -15.02
CA PRO A 187 11.04 -19.55 -14.77
C PRO A 187 11.73 -19.04 -16.03
N SER A 188 12.70 -18.15 -15.89
CA SER A 188 13.52 -17.63 -17.00
C SER A 188 13.93 -18.83 -17.86
N CYS A 189 13.32 -18.96 -19.04
CA CYS A 189 13.65 -20.01 -20.00
C CYS A 189 15.01 -19.64 -20.62
N ASN A 190 16.07 -19.78 -19.84
CA ASN A 190 17.43 -19.63 -20.30
C ASN A 190 18.12 -20.98 -20.26
N SER A 191 17.66 -21.90 -21.12
CA SER A 191 18.45 -23.02 -21.65
C SER A 191 17.59 -23.87 -22.60
N LEU A 192 17.75 -23.64 -23.91
CA LEU A 192 17.73 -24.61 -25.01
C LEU A 192 16.60 -25.68 -25.11
N ILE A 193 15.49 -25.58 -24.39
CA ILE A 193 14.33 -26.47 -24.55
C ILE A 193 13.08 -25.61 -24.85
N PRO A 194 12.42 -25.76 -26.01
CA PRO A 194 11.20 -25.03 -26.31
C PRO A 194 10.09 -25.50 -25.36
N CYS A 195 9.72 -24.68 -24.38
CA CYS A 195 8.52 -24.88 -23.57
C CYS A 195 7.21 -24.62 -24.37
N ALA A 196 7.30 -24.35 -25.67
CA ALA A 196 6.23 -23.79 -26.48
C ALA A 196 5.61 -24.74 -27.53
N ASP A 197 5.89 -26.06 -27.49
CA ASP A 197 5.45 -26.92 -28.59
C ASP A 197 4.13 -27.69 -28.31
N ASN A 198 3.63 -27.75 -27.05
CA ASN A 198 2.31 -28.32 -26.77
C ASN A 198 1.75 -27.95 -25.38
N MET A 199 0.42 -28.01 -25.21
CA MET A 199 -0.31 -27.78 -23.94
C MET A 199 0.21 -28.63 -22.76
N LEU A 200 0.71 -29.84 -23.03
CA LEU A 200 1.32 -30.71 -22.03
C LEU A 200 2.67 -30.18 -21.50
N GLY A 201 3.40 -29.38 -22.29
CA GLY A 201 4.65 -28.74 -21.91
C GLY A 201 4.44 -27.56 -20.95
N ALA A 202 3.39 -26.77 -21.20
CA ALA A 202 3.00 -25.66 -20.32
C ALA A 202 2.57 -26.12 -18.91
N LEU A 203 1.90 -27.27 -18.81
CA LEU A 203 1.47 -27.86 -17.54
C LEU A 203 2.63 -28.36 -16.67
N ARG A 204 3.77 -28.75 -17.26
CA ARG A 204 4.95 -29.24 -16.52
C ARG A 204 5.81 -28.13 -15.91
N CYS A 205 5.66 -26.90 -16.38
CA CYS A 205 6.42 -25.74 -15.90
C CYS A 205 5.68 -24.92 -14.83
N ALA A 206 4.37 -25.15 -14.65
CA ALA A 206 3.60 -24.48 -13.62
C ALA A 206 3.91 -25.08 -12.24
N PRO A 207 4.27 -24.28 -11.22
CA PRO A 207 4.52 -24.76 -9.85
C PRO A 207 3.25 -25.29 -9.14
N ILE A 208 2.10 -25.36 -9.82
CA ILE A 208 0.80 -25.75 -9.27
C ILE A 208 0.57 -27.27 -9.34
N PHE A 209 1.32 -28.01 -10.18
CA PHE A 209 1.08 -29.43 -10.45
C PHE A 209 2.20 -30.38 -9.98
N LYS A 210 2.92 -30.02 -8.90
CA LYS A 210 3.88 -30.91 -8.24
C LYS A 210 3.40 -31.30 -6.85
#